data_AF-A0A7S3N0N6-F1
#
_entry.id   AF-A0A7S3N0N6-F1
#
_cell.length_a   1.000
_cell.length_b   1.000
_cell.length_c   1.000
_cell.angle_alpha   90.00
_cell.angle_beta   90.00
_cell.angle_gamma   90.00
#
_symmetry.space_group_name_H-M   'P 1'
#
loop_
_entity.id
_entity.type
_entity.pdbx_description
1 polymer ?
#
loop_
_entity_poly.entity_id
_entity_poly.type
_entity_poly.pdbx_seq_one_letter_code
_entity_poly.pdbx_strand_id
1 'polypeptide(L)'
;INGLMAREDKRKVPICLIPNGSGNDNCRGLSLFDSDTALKYLLKGHIIKTDLVKVLLDYETEQELDQAIAEGRKNRYGQPVSKSEHLSYSCINSSYCILANISRNCSWLKSTLGSTAYVVQTLIELSRKRKETMDLEIDEGRIRINDITTQKMCVYNGKFGGGGLLLSPLGVINDGLLDICYVN
;
A
#
# COMPACT_ATOMS: atom_id res chain seq x y z
N ILE A 1 -9.32 -5.25 -4.53
CA ILE A 1 -9.45 -3.77 -4.36
C ILE A 1 -9.22 -3.04 -5.67
N ASN A 2 -8.01 -3.09 -6.27
CA ASN A 2 -7.74 -2.43 -7.56
C ASN A 2 -8.79 -2.74 -8.63
N GLY A 3 -9.15 -4.02 -8.82
CA GLY A 3 -10.23 -4.39 -9.76
C GLY A 3 -11.61 -3.82 -9.42
N LEU A 4 -11.95 -3.65 -8.13
CA LEU A 4 -13.20 -3.00 -7.69
C LEU A 4 -13.18 -1.50 -8.03
N MET A 5 -12.04 -0.84 -7.84
CA MET A 5 -11.87 0.59 -8.13
C MET A 5 -11.75 0.89 -9.63
N ALA A 6 -11.27 -0.08 -10.42
CA ALA A 6 -11.12 0.02 -11.87
C ALA A 6 -12.43 -0.18 -12.65
N ARG A 7 -13.55 -0.51 -11.99
CA ARG A 7 -14.83 -0.73 -12.66
C ARG A 7 -15.27 0.50 -13.46
N GLU A 8 -15.77 0.25 -14.67
CA GLU A 8 -16.33 1.28 -15.55
C GLU A 8 -17.59 1.90 -14.93
N ASP A 9 -18.46 1.09 -14.34
CA ASP A 9 -19.74 1.52 -13.74
C ASP A 9 -19.60 2.20 -12.36
N LYS A 10 -18.37 2.31 -11.84
CA LYS A 10 -18.03 2.93 -10.55
C LYS A 10 -18.79 2.37 -9.33
N ARG A 11 -19.46 1.21 -9.45
CA ARG A 11 -20.21 0.62 -8.34
C ARG A 11 -19.27 0.10 -7.26
N LYS A 12 -19.48 0.55 -6.03
CA LYS A 12 -18.78 0.06 -4.83
C LYS A 12 -19.61 -1.05 -4.18
N VAL A 13 -19.35 -2.28 -4.59
CA VAL A 13 -20.00 -3.47 -4.03
C VAL A 13 -19.35 -3.83 -2.69
N PRO A 14 -20.12 -4.17 -1.64
CA PRO A 14 -19.55 -4.65 -0.38
C PRO A 14 -18.69 -5.89 -0.62
N ILE A 15 -17.54 -5.96 0.06
CA ILE A 15 -16.64 -7.10 0.01
C ILE A 15 -16.42 -7.64 1.43
N CYS A 16 -16.35 -8.96 1.55
CA CYS A 16 -15.92 -9.63 2.77
C CYS A 16 -14.51 -10.19 2.54
N LEU A 17 -13.68 -10.12 3.57
CA LEU A 17 -12.32 -10.67 3.54
C LEU A 17 -12.28 -11.94 4.38
N ILE A 18 -11.82 -13.04 3.79
CA ILE A 18 -11.63 -14.31 4.47
C ILE A 18 -10.12 -14.57 4.55
N PRO A 19 -9.54 -14.69 5.75
CA PRO A 19 -8.10 -14.90 5.91
C PRO A 19 -7.71 -16.29 5.41
N ASN A 20 -6.94 -16.35 4.32
CA ASN A 20 -6.49 -17.62 3.71
C ASN A 20 -5.03 -17.58 3.21
N GLY A 21 -4.25 -16.58 3.64
CA GLY A 21 -2.83 -16.46 3.33
C GLY A 21 -1.98 -16.13 4.56
N SER A 22 -0.68 -15.91 4.35
CA SER A 22 0.21 -15.42 5.43
C SER A 22 0.13 -13.90 5.60
N GLY A 23 -0.22 -13.16 4.55
CA GLY A 23 -0.31 -11.69 4.51
C GLY A 23 -1.71 -11.14 4.82
N ASN A 24 -2.37 -11.63 5.88
CA ASN A 24 -3.74 -11.24 6.25
C ASN A 24 -3.80 -9.96 7.10
N ASP A 25 -2.93 -8.99 6.85
CA ASP A 25 -2.79 -7.79 7.70
C ASP A 25 -4.07 -6.95 7.77
N ASN A 26 -4.76 -6.80 6.64
CA ASN A 26 -6.05 -6.10 6.61
C ASN A 26 -7.12 -6.85 7.42
N CYS A 27 -7.13 -8.19 7.34
CA CYS A 27 -8.04 -9.02 8.14
C CYS A 27 -7.75 -8.89 9.64
N ARG A 28 -6.46 -8.86 10.04
CA ARG A 28 -6.06 -8.61 11.44
C ARG A 28 -6.55 -7.26 11.93
N GLY A 29 -6.47 -6.21 11.10
CA GLY A 29 -7.03 -4.89 11.40
C GLY A 29 -8.54 -4.90 11.67
N LEU A 30 -9.26 -5.82 11.03
CA LEU A 30 -10.70 -6.05 11.20
C LEU A 30 -11.03 -7.11 12.26
N SER A 31 -10.05 -7.61 13.01
CA SER A 31 -10.21 -8.71 13.98
C SER A 31 -10.72 -10.02 13.34
N LEU A 32 -10.38 -10.25 12.07
CA LEU A 32 -10.66 -11.48 11.32
C LEU A 32 -9.42 -12.37 11.31
N PHE A 33 -9.28 -13.19 12.36
CA PHE A 33 -8.08 -14.04 12.55
C PHE A 33 -8.17 -15.40 11.87
N ASP A 34 -9.40 -15.89 11.65
CA ASP A 34 -9.68 -17.20 11.08
C ASP A 34 -10.92 -17.16 10.17
N SER A 35 -11.06 -18.18 9.32
CA SER A 35 -12.13 -18.27 8.33
C SER A 35 -13.51 -18.43 8.95
N ASP A 36 -13.64 -19.08 10.12
CA ASP A 36 -14.94 -19.29 10.77
C ASP A 36 -15.47 -17.96 11.31
N THR A 37 -14.61 -17.14 11.91
CA THR A 37 -14.93 -15.78 12.35
C THR A 37 -15.34 -14.92 11.15
N ALA A 38 -14.59 -14.97 10.05
CA ALA A 38 -14.94 -14.24 8.83
C ALA A 38 -16.30 -14.65 8.24
N LEU A 39 -16.60 -15.95 8.22
CA LEU A 39 -17.88 -16.46 7.73
C LEU A 39 -19.05 -16.03 8.64
N LYS A 40 -18.88 -16.04 9.96
CA LYS A 40 -19.88 -15.52 10.91
C LYS A 40 -20.15 -14.03 10.65
N TYR A 41 -19.13 -13.25 10.33
CA TYR A 41 -19.27 -11.81 10.03
C TYR A 41 -19.99 -11.61 8.69
N LEU A 42 -19.67 -12.42 7.67
CA LEU A 42 -20.39 -12.42 6.40
C LEU A 42 -21.89 -12.70 6.60
N LEU A 43 -22.23 -13.74 7.37
CA LEU A 43 -23.62 -14.12 7.64
C LEU A 43 -24.39 -13.04 8.41
N LYS A 44 -23.72 -12.26 9.27
CA LYS A 44 -24.34 -11.09 9.93
C LYS A 44 -24.66 -9.95 8.96
N GLY A 45 -23.90 -9.83 7.87
CA GLY A 45 -24.17 -8.83 6.82
C GLY A 45 -23.97 -7.37 7.25
N HIS A 46 -23.26 -7.11 8.35
CA HIS A 46 -22.94 -5.75 8.76
C HIS A 46 -21.90 -5.14 7.81
N ILE A 47 -22.18 -3.94 7.33
CA ILE A 47 -21.32 -3.24 6.38
C ILE A 47 -20.70 -2.04 7.08
N ILE A 48 -19.37 -1.90 6.93
CA ILE A 48 -18.64 -0.69 7.29
C ILE A 48 -18.04 -0.09 6.03
N LYS A 49 -17.94 1.24 5.99
CA LYS A 49 -17.11 1.93 5.00
C LYS A 49 -15.67 1.92 5.50
N THR A 50 -14.73 1.82 4.56
CA THR A 50 -13.30 1.91 4.85
C THR A 50 -12.66 2.79 3.80
N ASP A 51 -11.66 3.55 4.24
CA ASP A 51 -10.83 4.39 3.39
C ASP A 51 -9.79 3.54 2.66
N LEU A 52 -9.21 4.11 1.61
CA LEU A 52 -8.18 3.48 0.80
C LEU A 52 -7.06 4.47 0.58
N VAL A 53 -5.82 3.98 0.64
CA VAL A 53 -4.67 4.71 0.10
C VAL A 53 -4.75 4.63 -1.41
N LYS A 54 -4.94 5.77 -2.07
CA LYS A 54 -4.81 5.91 -3.52
C LYS A 54 -3.41 6.44 -3.82
N VAL A 55 -2.68 5.75 -4.69
CA VAL A 55 -1.33 6.13 -5.10
C VAL A 55 -1.33 6.38 -6.60
N LEU A 56 -0.96 7.59 -6.99
CA LEU A 56 -0.66 7.96 -8.36
C LEU A 56 0.85 8.14 -8.48
N LEU A 57 1.47 7.54 -9.49
CA LEU A 57 2.91 7.55 -9.72
C LEU A 57 3.22 8.21 -11.07
N ASP A 58 4.23 9.06 -11.10
CA ASP A 58 4.73 9.77 -12.29
C ASP A 58 3.77 10.80 -12.91
N TYR A 59 2.62 11.06 -12.27
CA TYR A 59 1.61 12.03 -12.69
C TYR A 59 1.03 12.74 -11.47
N GLU A 60 0.60 14.00 -11.64
CA GLU A 60 -0.03 14.79 -10.57
C GLU A 60 -1.53 14.50 -10.49
N THR A 61 -2.16 14.19 -11.62
CA THR A 61 -3.61 13.93 -11.70
C THR A 61 -3.97 12.70 -12.54
N GLU A 62 -5.15 12.11 -12.28
CA GLU A 62 -5.64 11.00 -13.11
C GLU A 62 -5.93 11.44 -14.54
N GLN A 63 -6.30 12.71 -14.74
CA GLN A 63 -6.58 13.28 -16.05
C GLN A 63 -5.31 13.31 -16.91
N GLU A 64 -4.17 13.69 -16.33
CA GLU A 64 -2.87 13.65 -17.02
C GLU A 64 -2.48 12.22 -17.43
N LEU A 65 -2.70 11.25 -16.53
CA LEU A 65 -2.46 9.84 -16.83
C LEU A 65 -3.37 9.33 -17.97
N ASP A 66 -4.67 9.65 -17.91
CA ASP A 66 -5.64 9.24 -18.94
C ASP A 66 -5.29 9.88 -20.30
N GLN A 67 -4.82 11.13 -20.31
CA GLN A 67 -4.32 11.79 -21.52
C GLN A 67 -3.06 11.11 -22.07
N ALA A 68 -2.09 10.77 -21.22
CA ALA A 68 -0.86 10.09 -21.64
C ALA A 68 -1.16 8.72 -22.30
N ILE A 69 -2.15 8.00 -21.79
CA ILE A 69 -2.62 6.73 -22.37
C ILE A 69 -3.28 6.98 -23.74
N ALA A 70 -4.16 7.98 -23.84
CA ALA A 70 -4.84 8.31 -25.09
C ALA A 70 -3.86 8.76 -26.20
N GLU A 71 -2.78 9.45 -25.82
CA GLU A 71 -1.70 9.84 -26.72
C GLU A 71 -0.77 8.68 -27.11
N GLY A 72 -0.95 7.49 -26.53
CA GLY A 72 -0.09 6.34 -26.79
C GLY A 72 1.34 6.54 -26.29
N ARG A 73 1.53 7.33 -25.21
CA ARG A 73 2.85 7.54 -24.62
C ARG A 73 3.45 6.20 -24.20
N LYS A 74 4.78 6.14 -24.24
CA LYS A 74 5.55 4.96 -23.84
C LYS A 74 6.23 5.21 -22.49
N ASN A 75 6.25 4.20 -21.65
CA ASN A 75 7.00 4.20 -20.40
C ASN A 75 8.52 4.13 -20.67
N ARG A 76 9.34 4.18 -19.61
CA ARG A 76 10.81 4.12 -19.70
C ARG A 76 11.37 2.84 -20.35
N TYR A 77 10.54 1.81 -20.52
CA TYR A 77 10.88 0.55 -21.17
C TYR A 77 10.38 0.48 -22.62
N GLY A 78 9.81 1.56 -23.16
CA GLY A 78 9.29 1.61 -24.52
C GLY A 78 7.93 0.92 -24.70
N GLN A 79 7.27 0.53 -23.62
CA GLN A 79 5.94 -0.10 -23.64
C GLN A 79 4.84 0.96 -23.48
N PRO A 80 3.62 0.76 -24.03
CA PRO A 80 2.52 1.69 -23.83
C PRO A 80 2.24 1.90 -22.34
N VAL A 81 2.04 3.15 -21.93
CA VAL A 81 1.62 3.50 -20.56
C VAL A 81 0.28 2.81 -20.27
N SER A 82 0.18 2.19 -19.09
CA SER A 82 -1.06 1.59 -18.61
C SER A 82 -1.51 2.18 -17.28
N LYS A 83 -2.83 2.27 -17.08
CA LYS A 83 -3.40 2.81 -15.83
C LYS A 83 -2.97 1.99 -14.61
N SER A 84 -2.82 0.68 -14.74
CA SER A 84 -2.41 -0.23 -13.65
C SER A 84 -0.97 -0.06 -13.19
N GLU A 85 -0.08 0.50 -14.02
CA GLU A 85 1.32 0.76 -13.63
C GLU A 85 1.44 2.02 -12.78
N HIS A 86 0.55 2.99 -12.98
CA HIS A 86 0.66 4.32 -12.40
C HIS A 86 -0.41 4.65 -11.36
N LEU A 87 -1.53 3.91 -11.34
CA LEU A 87 -2.61 4.12 -10.37
C LEU A 87 -2.88 2.83 -9.60
N SER A 88 -2.73 2.90 -8.28
CA SER A 88 -3.02 1.78 -7.38
C SER A 88 -3.78 2.19 -6.13
N TYR A 89 -4.49 1.24 -5.56
CA TYR A 89 -5.28 1.37 -4.34
C TYR A 89 -4.87 0.30 -3.33
N SER A 90 -4.72 0.68 -2.07
CA SER A 90 -4.33 -0.19 -0.97
C SER A 90 -5.25 0.03 0.25
N CYS A 91 -5.63 -1.06 0.93
CA CYS A 91 -6.36 -0.97 2.19
C CYS A 91 -5.45 -0.72 3.40
N ILE A 92 -4.16 -1.04 3.27
CA ILE A 92 -3.27 -1.12 4.43
C ILE A 92 -2.32 0.07 4.43
N ASN A 93 -1.44 0.13 3.44
CA ASN A 93 -0.41 1.16 3.36
C ASN A 93 0.14 1.29 1.94
N SER A 94 0.94 2.34 1.75
CA SER A 94 1.94 2.47 0.70
C SER A 94 3.30 2.73 1.36
N SER A 95 4.35 2.11 0.85
CA SER A 95 5.70 2.21 1.43
C SER A 95 6.73 2.51 0.37
N TYR A 96 7.68 3.38 0.72
CA TYR A 96 8.75 3.86 -0.14
C TYR A 96 10.12 3.58 0.51
N CYS A 97 11.20 3.85 -0.22
CA CYS A 97 12.59 3.65 0.22
C CYS A 97 12.89 2.17 0.55
N ILE A 98 13.47 1.90 1.74
CA ILE A 98 13.99 0.58 2.09
C ILE A 98 12.95 -0.54 2.00
N LEU A 99 11.67 -0.29 2.34
CA LEU A 99 10.63 -1.33 2.30
C LEU A 99 10.26 -1.75 0.87
N ALA A 100 10.32 -0.82 -0.08
CA ALA A 100 10.17 -1.12 -1.50
C ALA A 100 11.33 -2.00 -1.99
N ASN A 101 12.57 -1.68 -1.57
CA ASN A 101 13.76 -2.47 -1.90
C ASN A 101 13.71 -3.88 -1.29
N ILE A 102 13.29 -4.00 -0.03
CA ILE A 102 13.09 -5.31 0.64
C ILE A 102 12.11 -6.15 -0.17
N SER A 103 10.95 -5.59 -0.51
CA SER A 103 9.91 -6.31 -1.25
C SER A 103 10.39 -6.77 -2.64
N ARG A 104 11.13 -5.92 -3.35
CA ARG A 104 11.71 -6.21 -4.67
C ARG A 104 12.78 -7.31 -4.61
N ASN A 105 13.65 -7.26 -3.61
CA ASN A 105 14.85 -8.11 -3.54
C ASN A 105 14.63 -9.42 -2.75
N CYS A 106 13.48 -9.59 -2.09
CA CYS A 106 13.18 -10.76 -1.26
C CYS A 106 12.81 -12.02 -2.08
N SER A 107 12.52 -11.91 -3.37
CA SER A 107 11.97 -12.99 -4.21
C SER A 107 12.77 -14.30 -4.16
N TRP A 108 14.11 -14.23 -4.22
CA TRP A 108 14.99 -15.40 -4.19
C TRP A 108 15.09 -16.07 -2.81
N LEU A 109 14.85 -15.33 -1.72
CA LEU A 109 14.86 -15.88 -0.35
C LEU A 109 13.54 -16.58 -0.01
N LYS A 110 12.44 -16.21 -0.67
CA LYS A 110 11.12 -16.81 -0.39
C LYS A 110 11.07 -18.30 -0.68
N SER A 111 11.81 -18.78 -1.68
CA SER A 111 11.84 -20.20 -2.05
C SER A 111 12.49 -21.09 -0.98
N THR A 112 13.34 -20.52 -0.11
CA THR A 112 14.10 -21.29 0.91
C THR A 112 13.67 -20.98 2.34
N LEU A 113 13.29 -19.74 2.66
CA LEU A 113 13.05 -19.28 4.04
C LEU A 113 11.59 -18.88 4.34
N GLY A 114 10.68 -19.02 3.37
CA GLY A 114 9.26 -18.68 3.56
C GLY A 114 9.06 -17.25 4.09
N SER A 115 8.29 -17.09 5.16
CA SER A 115 8.00 -15.78 5.78
C SER A 115 9.24 -15.13 6.42
N THR A 116 10.24 -15.90 6.85
CA THR A 116 11.49 -15.40 7.44
C THR A 116 12.37 -14.67 6.42
N ALA A 117 12.13 -14.89 5.13
CA ALA A 117 12.81 -14.20 4.04
C ALA A 117 12.76 -12.67 4.17
N TYR A 118 11.65 -12.12 4.65
CA TYR A 118 11.50 -10.68 4.85
C TYR A 118 12.38 -10.14 5.96
N VAL A 119 12.56 -10.88 7.05
CA VAL A 119 13.44 -10.49 8.17
C VAL A 119 14.89 -10.44 7.70
N VAL A 120 15.35 -11.48 7.00
CA VAL A 120 16.72 -11.55 6.47
C VAL A 120 16.97 -10.42 5.47
N GLN A 121 16.05 -10.23 4.51
CA GLN A 121 16.20 -9.16 3.52
C GLN A 121 16.19 -7.78 4.18
N THR A 122 15.40 -7.58 5.24
CA THR A 122 15.39 -6.33 6.02
C THR A 122 16.77 -6.04 6.60
N LEU A 123 17.43 -7.02 7.21
CA LEU A 123 18.78 -6.85 7.75
C LEU A 123 19.80 -6.52 6.65
N ILE A 124 19.71 -7.18 5.49
CA ILE A 124 20.57 -6.91 4.33
C ILE A 124 20.39 -5.46 3.85
N GLU A 125 19.14 -5.02 3.63
CA GLU A 125 18.90 -3.65 3.14
C GLU A 125 19.27 -2.59 4.18
N LEU A 126 19.07 -2.86 5.48
CA LEU A 126 19.49 -1.95 6.55
C LEU A 126 21.00 -1.78 6.58
N SER A 127 21.76 -2.86 6.36
CA SER A 127 23.23 -2.81 6.30
C SER A 127 23.77 -1.90 5.19
N ARG A 128 22.99 -1.69 4.12
CA ARG A 128 23.37 -0.85 2.98
C ARG A 128 23.23 0.65 3.25
N LYS A 129 22.53 1.04 4.33
CA LYS A 129 22.37 2.43 4.79
C LYS A 129 21.94 3.41 3.68
N ARG A 130 21.15 2.94 2.71
CA ARG A 130 20.62 3.79 1.63
C ARG A 130 19.65 4.80 2.22
N LYS A 131 19.83 6.06 1.86
CA LYS A 131 18.92 7.15 2.17
C LYS A 131 18.43 7.73 0.85
N GLU A 132 17.15 8.08 0.80
CA GLU A 132 16.55 8.78 -0.32
C GLU A 132 16.20 10.20 0.15
N THR A 133 16.38 11.18 -0.73
CA THR A 133 15.98 12.56 -0.50
C THR A 133 14.70 12.83 -1.29
N MET A 134 13.71 13.44 -0.65
CA MET A 134 12.43 13.78 -1.27
C MET A 134 11.87 15.07 -0.67
N ASP A 135 10.89 15.64 -1.36
CA ASP A 135 10.03 16.68 -0.82
C ASP A 135 8.71 16.05 -0.38
N LEU A 136 8.19 16.49 0.77
CA LEU A 136 6.93 16.03 1.32
C LEU A 136 5.96 17.20 1.43
N GLU A 137 4.84 17.07 0.74
CA GLU A 137 3.69 17.98 0.85
C GLU A 137 2.50 17.22 1.46
N ILE A 138 1.86 17.81 2.47
CA ILE A 138 0.69 17.25 3.15
C ILE A 138 -0.43 18.30 3.20
N ASP A 139 -1.67 17.83 3.03
CA ASP A 139 -2.90 18.61 3.07
C ASP A 139 -2.86 19.85 2.15
N GLU A 140 -2.56 19.64 0.86
CA GLU A 140 -2.53 20.70 -0.16
C GLU A 140 -1.56 21.84 0.20
N GLY A 141 -0.36 21.50 0.68
CA GLY A 141 0.69 22.47 0.97
C GLY A 141 0.64 23.08 2.36
N ARG A 142 -0.32 22.70 3.23
CA ARG A 142 -0.33 23.17 4.63
C ARG A 142 0.93 22.80 5.38
N ILE A 143 1.48 21.62 5.10
CA ILE A 143 2.80 21.20 5.59
C ILE A 143 3.67 20.91 4.38
N ARG A 144 4.83 21.54 4.32
CA ARG A 144 5.87 21.29 3.32
C ARG A 144 7.19 21.06 4.02
N ILE A 145 7.83 19.96 3.69
CA ILE A 145 9.15 19.58 4.19
C ILE A 145 10.00 19.28 2.97
N ASN A 146 10.98 20.14 2.70
CA ASN A 146 11.87 19.97 1.56
C ASN A 146 13.14 19.22 1.97
N ASP A 147 13.75 18.52 1.02
CA ASP A 147 15.03 17.83 1.18
C ASP A 147 15.07 16.84 2.37
N ILE A 148 13.93 16.24 2.71
CA ILE A 148 13.87 15.23 3.76
C ILE A 148 14.68 14.01 3.31
N THR A 149 15.72 13.70 4.08
CA THR A 149 16.61 12.58 3.79
C THR A 149 16.26 11.43 4.72
N THR A 150 15.59 10.41 4.19
CA THR A 150 15.03 9.30 5.00
C THR A 150 15.41 7.93 4.48
N GLN A 151 15.52 6.94 5.37
CA GLN A 151 15.65 5.53 4.99
C GLN A 151 14.30 4.86 4.74
N LYS A 152 13.20 5.39 5.28
CA LYS A 152 11.88 4.78 5.28
C LYS A 152 10.82 5.87 5.25
N MET A 153 9.90 5.79 4.29
CA MET A 153 8.66 6.58 4.25
C MET A 153 7.49 5.63 4.06
N CYS A 154 6.42 5.81 4.84
CA CYS A 154 5.20 5.01 4.76
C CYS A 154 3.98 5.87 5.00
N VAL A 155 2.91 5.57 4.25
CA VAL A 155 1.58 6.13 4.42
C VAL A 155 0.63 5.00 4.76
N TYR A 156 -0.09 5.08 5.88
CA TYR A 156 -0.94 4.01 6.40
C TYR A 156 -2.41 4.42 6.43
N ASN A 157 -3.26 3.44 6.16
CA ASN A 157 -4.68 3.42 6.49
C ASN A 157 -4.96 2.36 7.55
N GLY A 158 -4.36 1.17 7.39
CA GLY A 158 -4.46 0.06 8.33
C GLY A 158 -3.37 0.06 9.39
N LYS A 159 -3.67 -0.59 10.53
CA LYS A 159 -2.75 -0.68 11.68
C LYS A 159 -1.58 -1.63 11.48
N PHE A 160 -1.84 -2.75 10.78
CA PHE A 160 -0.90 -3.86 10.65
C PHE A 160 -0.28 -3.90 9.26
N GLY A 161 0.95 -4.40 9.14
CA GLY A 161 1.57 -4.70 7.87
C GLY A 161 2.75 -5.65 8.02
N GLY A 162 3.15 -6.32 6.93
CA GLY A 162 4.33 -7.18 6.93
C GLY A 162 4.16 -8.47 7.75
N GLY A 163 2.96 -9.04 7.81
CA GLY A 163 2.70 -10.32 8.50
C GLY A 163 2.31 -10.19 9.97
N GLY A 164 1.68 -9.07 10.34
CA GLY A 164 1.08 -8.83 11.65
C GLY A 164 1.85 -7.83 12.51
N LEU A 165 2.87 -7.16 11.97
CA LEU A 165 3.57 -6.11 12.72
C LEU A 165 2.64 -4.91 12.88
N LEU A 166 2.56 -4.37 14.10
CA LEU A 166 1.86 -3.13 14.38
C LEU A 166 2.70 -1.95 13.88
N LEU A 167 2.31 -1.35 12.77
CA LEU A 167 3.06 -0.29 12.10
C LEU A 167 2.45 1.10 12.29
N SER A 168 1.11 1.19 12.34
CA SER A 168 0.40 2.38 12.79
C SER A 168 -0.52 2.01 13.97
N PRO A 169 -0.12 2.26 15.23
CA PRO A 169 -0.96 1.92 16.38
C PRO A 169 -2.25 2.75 16.45
N LEU A 170 -2.22 3.97 15.90
CA LEU A 170 -3.32 4.93 15.97
C LEU A 170 -4.24 4.91 14.73
N GLY A 171 -3.82 4.28 13.62
CA GLY A 171 -4.57 4.33 12.37
C GLY A 171 -6.01 3.80 12.49
N VAL A 172 -6.96 4.58 11.98
CA VAL A 172 -8.38 4.22 11.94
C VAL A 172 -8.79 4.12 10.48
N ILE A 173 -9.27 2.95 10.06
CA ILE A 173 -9.50 2.61 8.65
C ILE A 173 -10.69 3.33 7.99
N ASN A 174 -11.35 4.25 8.69
CA ASN A 174 -12.62 4.85 8.30
C ASN A 174 -12.83 6.25 8.91
N ASP A 175 -11.75 6.97 9.22
CA ASP A 175 -11.78 8.33 9.78
C ASP A 175 -11.54 9.42 8.72
N GLY A 176 -11.26 9.04 7.48
CA GLY A 176 -10.94 9.94 6.37
C GLY A 176 -9.51 10.46 6.39
N LEU A 177 -8.63 9.92 7.24
CA LEU A 177 -7.24 10.35 7.40
C LEU A 177 -6.26 9.24 7.01
N LEU A 178 -5.00 9.63 6.78
CA LEU A 178 -3.88 8.71 6.56
C LEU A 178 -2.74 9.07 7.51
N ASP A 179 -2.09 8.07 8.07
CA ASP A 179 -0.92 8.28 8.92
C ASP A 179 0.36 8.26 8.09
N ILE A 180 1.21 9.27 8.27
CA ILE A 180 2.52 9.35 7.61
C ILE A 180 3.60 9.06 8.63
N CYS A 181 4.52 8.15 8.30
CA CYS A 181 5.66 7.79 9.14
C CYS A 181 6.94 7.77 8.32
N TYR A 182 7.95 8.48 8.79
CA TYR A 182 9.30 8.41 8.25
C TYR A 182 10.36 8.40 9.36
N VAL A 183 11.59 8.03 9.00
CA VAL A 183 12.73 7.99 9.93
C VAL A 183 13.87 8.84 9.39
N ASN A 184 14.38 9.77 10.20
CA ASN A 184 15.52 10.64 9.85
C ASN A 184 16.87 9.92 10.09
#